data_AF-A0AA37HND6-F1
#
_entry.id   AF-A0AA37HND6-F1
#
_cell.length_a   1.000
_cell.length_b   1.000
_cell.length_c   1.000
_cell.angle_alpha   90.00
_cell.angle_beta   90.00
_cell.angle_gamma   90.00
#
_symmetry.space_group_name_H-M   'P 1'
#
loop_
_entity.id
_entity.type
_entity.pdbx_description
1 polymer ?
#
loop_
_entity_poly.entity_id
_entity_poly.type
_entity_poly.pdbx_seq_one_letter_code
_entity_poly.pdbx_strand_id
1 'polypeptide(L)'
;MAIDLFIYRIGREIGSMVAALGGIDAIVFTGGIGENDAATRAEVLRAAAWAGFSLDEAANAGGGPLVTRGPGPSAWVIPTDEEAMIARDTRAVLAAMRQPVL
;
A
#
# COMPACT_ATOMS: atom_id res chain seq x y z
N MET A 1 8.23 20.95 -7.42
CA MET A 1 8.77 20.14 -8.54
C MET A 1 7.91 18.88 -8.72
N ALA A 2 8.22 17.97 -9.65
CA ALA A 2 7.34 16.86 -10.00
C ALA A 2 7.06 15.88 -8.83
N ILE A 3 8.09 15.57 -8.03
CA ILE A 3 7.97 14.69 -6.85
C ILE A 3 7.04 15.33 -5.81
N ASP A 4 7.20 16.62 -5.50
CA ASP A 4 6.31 17.31 -4.55
C ASP A 4 4.82 17.21 -4.96
N LEU A 5 4.52 17.36 -6.26
CA LEU A 5 3.16 17.22 -6.77
C LEU A 5 2.65 15.78 -6.64
N PHE A 6 3.53 14.79 -6.87
CA PHE A 6 3.22 13.38 -6.72
C PHE A 6 2.88 13.04 -5.25
N ILE A 7 3.73 13.44 -4.31
CA ILE A 7 3.50 13.25 -2.87
C ILE A 7 2.22 13.97 -2.41
N TYR A 8 2.01 15.21 -2.87
CA TYR A 8 0.80 15.97 -2.57
C TYR A 8 -0.47 15.23 -3.02
N ARG A 9 -0.46 14.67 -4.23
CA ARG A 9 -1.60 13.89 -4.74
C ARG A 9 -1.83 12.63 -3.92
N ILE A 10 -0.77 11.89 -3.58
CA ILE A 10 -0.88 10.71 -2.70
C ILE A 10 -1.51 11.11 -1.36
N GLY A 11 -1.03 12.17 -0.72
CA GLY A 11 -1.59 12.65 0.55
C GLY A 11 -3.08 13.02 0.45
N ARG A 12 -3.49 13.63 -0.66
CA ARG A 12 -4.90 13.93 -0.92
C ARG A 12 -5.75 12.66 -1.07
N GLU A 13 -5.27 11.66 -1.79
CA GLU A 13 -5.98 10.38 -1.94
C GLU A 13 -6.06 9.61 -0.62
N ILE A 14 -4.98 9.61 0.19
CA ILE A 14 -5.01 9.07 1.55
C ILE A 14 -6.10 9.77 2.37
N GLY A 15 -6.13 11.11 2.36
CA GLY A 15 -7.15 11.88 3.07
C GLY A 15 -8.58 11.54 2.66
N SER A 16 -8.81 11.41 1.35
CA SER A 16 -10.10 11.01 0.79
C SER A 16 -10.53 9.61 1.28
N MET A 17 -9.63 8.63 1.22
CA MET A 17 -9.91 7.25 1.64
C MET A 17 -10.16 7.15 3.14
N VAL A 18 -9.33 7.80 3.96
CA VAL A 18 -9.51 7.84 5.43
C VAL A 18 -10.89 8.41 5.77
N ALA A 19 -11.29 9.50 5.12
CA ALA A 19 -12.61 10.10 5.34
C ALA A 19 -13.75 9.17 4.88
N ALA A 20 -13.61 8.52 3.72
CA ALA A 20 -14.62 7.62 3.17
C ALA A 20 -14.81 6.35 4.01
N LEU A 21 -13.73 5.83 4.61
CA LEU A 21 -13.74 4.61 5.44
C LEU A 21 -14.05 4.89 6.92
N GLY A 22 -14.04 6.16 7.36
CA GLY A 22 -14.23 6.54 8.76
C GLY A 22 -13.02 6.29 9.66
N GLY A 23 -11.83 6.12 9.06
CA GLY A 23 -10.60 5.76 9.75
C GLY A 23 -9.63 5.02 8.83
N ILE A 24 -8.50 4.60 9.39
CA ILE A 24 -7.51 3.77 8.70
C ILE A 24 -6.76 2.88 9.69
N ASP A 25 -6.61 1.61 9.34
CA ASP A 25 -5.80 0.65 10.11
C ASP A 25 -4.41 0.48 9.50
N ALA A 26 -4.31 0.57 8.16
CA ALA A 26 -3.06 0.39 7.46
C ALA A 26 -2.98 1.06 6.07
N ILE A 27 -1.74 1.28 5.61
CA ILE A 27 -1.39 1.56 4.21
C ILE A 27 -0.45 0.46 3.72
N VAL A 28 -0.59 0.06 2.46
CA VAL A 28 0.34 -0.86 1.80
C VAL A 28 1.02 -0.15 0.63
N PHE A 29 2.34 -0.10 0.66
CA PHE A 29 3.20 0.26 -0.45
C PHE A 29 3.54 -1.00 -1.26
N THR A 30 3.25 -0.95 -2.55
CA THR A 30 3.49 -2.03 -3.50
C THR A 30 3.84 -1.45 -4.88
N GLY A 31 4.21 -2.30 -5.83
CA GLY A 31 4.66 -1.92 -7.17
C GLY A 31 6.02 -1.22 -7.16
N GLY A 32 6.50 -0.84 -8.35
CA GLY A 32 7.87 -0.36 -8.53
C GLY A 32 8.31 0.75 -7.56
N ILE A 33 7.54 1.83 -7.44
CA ILE A 33 7.87 2.95 -6.54
C ILE A 33 7.65 2.55 -5.07
N GLY A 34 6.49 1.95 -4.75
CA GLY A 34 6.15 1.60 -3.38
C GLY A 34 7.13 0.61 -2.76
N GLU A 35 7.62 -0.36 -3.53
CA GLU A 35 8.56 -1.39 -3.07
C GLU A 35 10.00 -0.87 -2.95
N ASN A 36 10.44 -0.07 -3.92
CA ASN A 36 11.88 0.22 -4.07
C ASN A 36 12.30 1.62 -3.62
N ASP A 37 11.37 2.58 -3.53
CA ASP A 37 11.70 3.97 -3.19
C ASP A 37 11.39 4.31 -1.72
N ALA A 38 12.38 4.05 -0.87
CA ALA A 38 12.30 4.36 0.56
C ALA A 38 12.10 5.86 0.84
N ALA A 39 12.66 6.75 0.00
CA ALA A 39 12.54 8.19 0.20
C ALA A 39 11.10 8.66 -0.04
N THR A 40 10.50 8.21 -1.15
CA THR A 40 9.10 8.47 -1.46
C THR A 40 8.17 7.93 -0.37
N ARG A 41 8.38 6.69 0.11
CA ARG A 41 7.60 6.15 1.24
C ARG A 41 7.69 7.02 2.49
N ALA A 42 8.88 7.49 2.83
CA ALA A 42 9.10 8.33 3.99
C ALA A 42 8.37 9.68 3.86
N GLU A 43 8.43 10.31 2.69
CA GLU A 43 7.71 11.56 2.41
C GLU A 43 6.18 11.38 2.50
N VAL A 44 5.65 10.29 1.93
CA VAL A 44 4.22 9.96 2.05
C VAL A 44 3.81 9.76 3.51
N LEU A 45 4.57 8.98 4.29
CA LEU A 45 4.22 8.72 5.70
C LEU A 45 4.34 9.97 6.58
N ARG A 46 5.30 10.85 6.29
CA ARG A 46 5.38 12.16 6.96
C ARG A 46 4.18 13.05 6.59
N ALA A 47 3.77 13.05 5.32
CA ALA A 47 2.58 13.77 4.88
C ALA A 47 1.28 13.19 5.47
N ALA A 48 1.25 11.89 5.80
CA ALA A 48 0.13 11.20 6.43
C ALA A 48 0.19 11.18 7.97
N ALA A 49 1.15 11.86 8.60
CA ALA A 49 1.31 11.88 10.06
C ALA A 49 0.05 12.38 10.80
N TRP A 50 -0.75 13.26 10.18
CA TRP A 50 -2.03 13.73 10.72
C TRP A 50 -3.05 12.59 10.93
N ALA A 51 -2.91 11.47 10.20
CA ALA A 51 -3.73 10.27 10.35
C ALA A 51 -3.17 9.28 11.38
N GLY A 52 -2.08 9.62 12.09
CA GLY A 52 -1.49 8.82 13.16
C GLY A 52 -0.32 7.92 12.73
N PHE A 53 0.12 7.97 11.47
CA PHE A 53 1.29 7.21 11.02
C PHE A 53 2.57 7.74 11.66
N SER A 54 3.40 6.81 12.14
CA SER A 54 4.71 7.10 12.73
C SER A 54 5.79 6.29 12.01
N LEU A 55 6.55 6.96 11.14
CA LEU A 55 7.61 6.33 10.34
C LEU A 55 8.70 5.71 11.23
N ASP A 56 9.12 4.50 10.89
CA ASP A 56 10.37 3.89 11.32
C ASP A 56 11.40 4.01 10.18
N GLU A 57 12.32 4.97 10.31
CA GLU A 57 13.33 5.27 9.29
C GLU A 57 14.23 4.06 8.99
N ALA A 58 14.59 3.27 10.02
CA ALA A 58 15.51 2.15 9.86
C ALA A 58 14.82 0.98 9.14
N ALA A 59 13.60 0.63 9.56
CA ALA A 59 12.83 -0.40 8.89
C ALA A 59 12.44 0.00 7.46
N ASN A 60 12.12 1.28 7.24
CA ASN A 60 11.84 1.80 5.91
C ASN A 60 13.05 1.74 4.98
N ALA A 61 14.23 2.14 5.46
CA ALA A 61 15.48 2.04 4.71
C ALA A 61 15.86 0.58 4.41
N GLY A 62 15.50 -0.35 5.30
CA GLY A 62 15.66 -1.80 5.10
C GLY A 62 14.67 -2.44 4.12
N GLY A 63 13.67 -1.70 3.63
CA GLY A 63 12.68 -2.21 2.69
C GLY A 63 11.42 -2.83 3.32
N GLY A 64 11.23 -2.70 4.64
CA GLY A 64 10.07 -3.26 5.36
C GLY A 64 10.29 -4.68 5.89
N PRO A 65 9.23 -5.49 6.05
CA PRO A 65 7.88 -5.29 5.52
C PRO A 65 7.03 -4.31 6.31
N LEU A 66 7.27 -4.08 7.61
CA LEU A 66 6.58 -3.06 8.40
C LEU A 66 7.47 -1.82 8.54
N VAL A 67 7.00 -0.64 8.13
CA VAL A 67 7.80 0.60 8.07
C VAL A 67 7.31 1.70 9.01
N THR A 68 6.48 1.33 9.98
CA THR A 68 5.95 2.21 11.04
C THR A 68 6.26 1.65 12.41
N ARG A 69 6.28 2.53 13.42
CA ARG A 69 6.53 2.21 14.82
C ARG A 69 5.51 2.85 15.75
N GLY A 70 5.40 2.32 16.96
CA GLY A 70 4.54 2.87 18.00
C GLY A 70 3.05 2.58 17.79
N PRO A 71 2.18 3.17 18.63
CA PRO A 71 0.74 3.01 18.51
C PRO A 71 0.20 3.83 17.32
N GLY A 72 -0.71 3.25 16.55
CA GLY A 72 -1.32 3.91 15.39
C GLY A 72 -1.53 2.95 14.21
N PRO A 73 -1.97 3.46 13.06
CA PRO A 73 -2.08 2.67 11.86
C PRO A 73 -0.70 2.21 11.35
N SER A 74 -0.68 1.05 10.71
CA SER A 74 0.53 0.40 10.23
C SER A 74 0.80 0.67 8.76
N ALA A 75 2.05 0.88 8.36
CA ALA A 75 2.40 0.95 6.94
C ALA A 75 3.32 -0.20 6.53
N TRP A 76 2.95 -0.86 5.44
CA TRP A 76 3.62 -2.08 4.98
C TRP A 76 4.23 -1.92 3.60
N VAL A 77 5.31 -2.63 3.33
CA VAL A 77 5.87 -2.86 2.00
C VAL A 77 5.59 -4.31 1.64
N ILE A 78 4.71 -4.53 0.67
CA ILE A 78 4.29 -5.86 0.25
C ILE A 78 4.47 -5.95 -1.27
N PRO A 79 5.34 -6.85 -1.77
CA PRO A 79 5.48 -7.09 -3.19
C PRO A 79 4.17 -7.53 -3.82
N THR A 80 3.82 -6.95 -4.96
CA THR A 80 2.72 -7.46 -5.77
C THR A 80 3.17 -8.67 -6.59
N ASP A 81 2.27 -9.62 -6.82
CA ASP A 81 2.48 -10.77 -7.71
C ASP A 81 1.27 -10.87 -8.64
N GLU A 82 1.32 -10.03 -9.68
CA GLU A 82 0.23 -9.86 -10.64
C GLU A 82 0.04 -11.15 -11.45
N GLU A 83 1.12 -11.84 -11.78
CA GLU A 83 1.11 -13.10 -12.51
C GLU A 83 0.42 -14.21 -11.72
N ALA A 84 0.72 -14.36 -10.43
CA ALA A 84 0.05 -15.35 -9.59
C ALA A 84 -1.43 -15.03 -9.38
N MET A 85 -1.78 -13.74 -9.25
CA MET A 85 -3.18 -13.32 -9.19
C MET A 85 -3.94 -13.73 -10.46
N ILE A 86 -3.41 -13.36 -11.64
CA ILE A 86 -4.01 -13.72 -12.94
C ILE A 86 -4.13 -15.24 -13.09
N ALA A 87 -3.11 -16.00 -12.70
CA ALA A 87 -3.13 -17.46 -12.77
C ALA A 87 -4.22 -18.08 -11.88
N ARG A 88 -4.37 -17.59 -10.64
CA ARG A 88 -5.41 -18.05 -9.71
C ARG A 88 -6.81 -17.75 -10.23
N ASP A 89 -7.03 -16.53 -10.71
CA ASP A 89 -8.33 -16.11 -11.24
C ASP A 89 -8.68 -16.88 -12.51
N THR A 90 -7.73 -17.04 -13.42
CA THR A 90 -7.89 -17.87 -14.63
C THR A 90 -8.26 -19.30 -14.26
N ARG A 91 -7.59 -19.90 -13.28
CA ARG A 91 -7.90 -21.25 -12.77
C ARG A 91 -9.31 -21.32 -12.17
N ALA A 92 -9.72 -20.30 -11.42
CA ALA A 92 -11.06 -20.25 -10.81
C ALA A 92 -12.16 -20.20 -11.88
N VAL A 93 -12.00 -19.37 -12.91
CA VAL A 93 -12.93 -19.29 -14.05
C VAL A 93 -13.02 -20.64 -14.77
N LEU A 94 -11.89 -21.26 -15.09
CA LEU A 94 -11.86 -22.57 -15.75
C LEU A 94 -12.50 -23.67 -14.90
N ALA A 95 -12.33 -23.64 -13.57
CA ALA A 95 -12.95 -24.59 -12.66
C ALA A 95 -14.48 -24.42 -12.61
N ALA A 96 -14.98 -23.18 -12.59
CA ALA A 96 -16.41 -22.88 -12.61
C ALA A 96 -17.07 -23.33 -13.93
N MET A 97 -16.41 -23.12 -15.07
CA MET A 97 -16.92 -23.54 -16.40
C MET A 97 -17.01 -25.06 -16.56
N ARG A 98 -16.22 -25.83 -15.79
CA ARG A 98 -16.21 -27.30 -15.84
C ARG A 98 -17.28 -27.95 -14.96
N GLN A 99 -18.05 -27.18 -14.20
CA GLN A 99 -19.20 -27.73 -13.49
C GLN A 99 -20.34 -27.99 -14.50
N PRO A 100 -20.86 -29.22 -14.62
CA PRO A 100 -21.99 -29.48 -15.48
C PRO A 100 -23.19 -28.71 -14.92
N VAL A 101 -23.85 -27.94 -15.79
CA VAL A 101 -25.17 -27.40 -15.52
C VAL A 101 -26.11 -28.61 -15.37
N LEU A 102 -26.59 -28.86 -14.15
CA LEU A 102 -27.72 -29.76 -13.90
C LEU A 102 -29.02 -29.08 -14.31
#